data_AF-A0A8S3QTR4-F1
#
_entry.id   AF-A0A8S3QTR4-F1
#
_cell.length_a   1.000
_cell.length_b   1.000
_cell.length_c   1.000
_cell.angle_alpha   90.00
_cell.angle_beta   90.00
_cell.angle_gamma   90.00
#
_symmetry.space_group_name_H-M   'P 1'
#
loop_
_entity.id
_entity.type
_entity.pdbx_description
1 polymer ?
#
loop_
_entity_poly.entity_id
_entity_poly.type
_entity_poly.pdbx_seq_one_letter_code
_entity_poly.pdbx_strand_id
1 'polypeptide(L)'
;MIKKSIASYVKIIEISYETFVWVKISKELTGTENDYIICNVYLPPYRSSFFKVHDVDLFYELETQIIKYSDECPNIFVFGDFNARTAHLNDFVENDLLHDSILDRVGELFAYVADETLPDRSNPDPGTNDYGTKLINLCKCSGLRILNGRHEGSLANDYTYSGPKGMSVIDYLLTRSSNFDIVSTFITCNFTTYSDHAP
;
A
#
# COMPACT_ATOMS: atom_id res chain seq x y z
N MET A 1 15.25 -7.28 18.25
CA MET A 1 15.97 -6.30 19.10
C MET A 1 16.34 -5.12 18.21
N ILE A 2 15.70 -3.96 18.37
CA ILE A 2 16.02 -2.77 17.56
C ILE A 2 17.39 -2.24 18.02
N LYS A 3 18.32 -2.00 17.09
CA LYS A 3 19.61 -1.36 17.42
C LYS A 3 19.32 0.01 18.06
N LYS A 4 19.82 0.24 19.28
CA LYS A 4 19.61 1.50 20.03
C LYS A 4 19.96 2.76 19.21
N SER A 5 20.87 2.64 18.24
CA SER A 5 21.26 3.72 17.33
C SER A 5 20.17 4.16 16.36
N ILE A 6 19.18 3.31 16.07
CA ILE A 6 18.07 3.62 15.14
C ILE A 6 16.87 4.20 15.91
N ALA A 7 16.70 3.81 17.17
CA ALA A 7 15.50 4.13 17.95
C ALA A 7 15.24 5.64 18.11
N SER A 8 16.27 6.48 18.15
CA SER A 8 16.12 7.95 18.21
C SER A 8 15.52 8.57 16.95
N TYR A 9 15.59 7.86 15.82
CA TYR A 9 15.13 8.35 14.52
C TYR A 9 13.80 7.74 14.08
N VAL A 10 13.25 6.81 14.86
CA VAL A 10 12.02 6.09 14.53
C VAL A 10 10.99 6.39 15.61
N LYS A 11 9.85 6.94 15.21
CA LYS A 11 8.76 7.32 16.11
C LYS A 11 7.46 6.67 15.67
N ILE A 12 6.79 5.96 16.57
CA ILE A 12 5.38 5.58 16.36
C ILE A 12 4.56 6.87 16.47
N ILE A 13 3.83 7.20 15.41
CA ILE A 13 3.02 8.43 15.35
C ILE A 13 1.55 8.17 15.66
N GLU A 14 1.03 6.98 15.31
CA GLU A 14 -0.35 6.59 15.58
C GLU A 14 -0.48 5.06 15.58
N ILE A 15 -1.34 4.53 16.46
CA ILE A 15 -1.78 3.13 16.44
C ILE A 15 -3.30 3.16 16.49
N SER A 16 -3.94 2.57 15.49
CA SER A 16 -5.40 2.58 15.36
C SER A 16 -5.92 1.16 15.29
N TYR A 17 -6.85 0.84 16.21
CA TYR A 17 -7.55 -0.44 16.31
C TYR A 17 -6.65 -1.69 16.44
N GLU A 18 -5.36 -1.51 16.79
CA GLU A 18 -4.34 -2.58 16.71
C GLU A 18 -4.15 -3.18 15.30
N THR A 19 -4.74 -2.56 14.27
CA THR A 19 -4.66 -2.99 12.87
C THR A 19 -3.72 -2.13 12.06
N PHE A 20 -3.56 -0.86 12.43
CA PHE A 20 -2.69 0.10 11.75
C PHE A 20 -1.64 0.60 12.72
N VAL A 21 -0.38 0.50 12.33
CA VAL A 21 0.74 1.07 13.08
C VAL A 21 1.50 2.02 12.17
N TRP A 22 1.36 3.32 12.43
CA TRP A 22 2.05 4.36 11.71
C TRP A 22 3.36 4.71 12.40
N VAL A 23 4.43 4.71 11.61
CA VAL A 23 5.79 4.98 12.03
C VAL A 23 6.38 6.05 11.15
N LYS A 24 6.99 7.05 11.78
CA LYS A 24 7.79 8.06 11.11
C LYS A 24 9.28 7.71 11.26
N ILE A 25 10.00 7.71 10.15
CA ILE A 25 11.46 7.59 10.11
C ILE A 25 12.03 8.94 9.72
N SER A 26 12.93 9.46 10.55
CA SER A 26 13.57 10.76 10.34
C SER A 26 14.51 10.72 9.14
N LYS A 27 14.48 11.78 8.35
CA LYS A 27 15.42 12.05 7.27
C LYS A 27 16.88 12.10 7.70
N GLU A 28 17.13 12.40 8.98
CA GLU A 28 18.47 12.37 9.56
C GLU A 28 19.07 10.96 9.55
N LEU A 29 18.24 9.92 9.62
CA LEU A 29 18.69 8.53 9.53
C LEU A 29 18.94 8.12 8.08
N THR A 30 18.07 8.52 7.16
CA THR A 30 18.10 8.11 5.76
C THR A 30 19.04 8.96 4.92
N GLY A 31 19.40 10.17 5.38
CA GLY A 31 20.21 11.13 4.63
C GLY A 31 19.46 11.73 3.43
N THR A 32 18.14 11.70 3.45
CA THR A 32 17.26 12.20 2.37
C THR A 32 16.71 13.59 2.66
N GLU A 33 16.04 14.20 1.69
CA GLU A 33 15.42 15.52 1.86
C GLU A 33 14.21 15.50 2.81
N ASN A 34 13.41 14.43 2.70
CA ASN A 34 12.15 14.24 3.41
C ASN A 34 12.22 13.05 4.36
N ASP A 35 11.44 13.13 5.44
CA ASP A 35 11.16 12.00 6.33
C ASP A 35 10.45 10.88 5.55
N TYR A 36 10.22 9.74 6.20
CA TYR A 36 9.37 8.67 5.68
C TYR A 36 8.24 8.40 6.65
N ILE A 37 7.03 8.22 6.13
CA ILE A 37 5.88 7.74 6.90
C ILE A 37 5.50 6.35 6.39
N ILE A 38 5.49 5.40 7.30
CA ILE A 38 5.25 3.99 7.02
C ILE A 38 4.05 3.52 7.84
N CYS A 39 3.10 2.84 7.22
CA CYS A 39 2.01 2.16 7.90
C CYS A 39 2.15 0.65 7.73
N ASN A 40 2.17 -0.08 8.85
CA ASN A 40 1.91 -1.52 8.81
C ASN A 40 0.42 -1.79 9.01
N VAL A 41 -0.15 -2.59 8.11
CA VAL A 41 -1.58 -2.90 8.05
C VAL A 41 -1.81 -4.39 8.30
N TYR A 42 -2.81 -4.69 9.12
CA TYR A 42 -3.46 -5.99 9.19
C TYR A 42 -4.98 -5.78 9.15
N LEU A 43 -5.61 -6.05 8.02
CA LEU A 43 -7.06 -6.05 7.90
C LEU A 43 -7.60 -7.44 8.23
N PRO A 44 -8.35 -7.60 9.34
CA PRO A 44 -8.92 -8.89 9.70
C PRO A 44 -9.86 -9.39 8.59
N PRO A 45 -9.94 -10.71 8.35
CA PRO A 45 -10.91 -11.26 7.41
C PRO A 45 -12.33 -10.81 7.74
N TYR A 46 -13.20 -10.63 6.74
CA TYR A 46 -14.55 -10.05 6.91
C TYR A 46 -15.45 -10.73 7.96
N ARG A 47 -15.17 -12.00 8.33
CA ARG A 47 -15.90 -12.75 9.37
C ARG A 47 -15.19 -12.80 10.72
N SER A 48 -14.13 -12.02 10.90
CA SER A 48 -13.36 -11.96 12.13
C SER A 48 -14.24 -11.55 13.31
N SER A 49 -13.94 -12.06 14.50
CA SER A 49 -14.54 -11.60 15.75
C SER A 49 -14.26 -10.12 16.04
N PHE A 50 -13.25 -9.54 15.39
CA PHE A 50 -12.95 -8.11 15.46
C PHE A 50 -14.19 -7.24 15.22
N PHE A 51 -14.93 -7.51 14.14
CA PHE A 51 -16.12 -6.76 13.75
C PHE A 51 -17.37 -7.04 14.61
N LYS A 52 -17.27 -7.97 15.58
CA LYS A 52 -18.33 -8.16 16.60
C LYS A 52 -18.19 -7.19 17.76
N VAL A 53 -16.99 -6.64 17.96
CA VAL A 53 -16.64 -5.76 19.08
C VAL A 53 -16.41 -4.33 18.60
N HIS A 54 -15.97 -4.16 17.35
CA HIS A 54 -15.72 -2.86 16.75
C HIS A 54 -16.69 -2.61 15.61
N ASP A 55 -17.51 -1.58 15.74
CA ASP A 55 -18.35 -1.03 14.66
C ASP A 55 -17.54 0.02 13.90
N VAL A 56 -16.73 -0.42 12.95
CA VAL A 56 -15.78 0.43 12.21
C VAL A 56 -15.63 -0.04 10.77
N ASP A 57 -15.56 0.90 9.84
CA ASP A 57 -15.07 0.64 8.47
C ASP A 57 -13.57 0.93 8.42
N LEU A 58 -12.78 -0.13 8.51
CA LEU A 58 -11.32 -0.05 8.50
C LEU A 58 -10.74 0.51 7.19
N PHE A 59 -11.42 0.33 6.05
CA PHE A 59 -10.94 0.92 4.79
C PHE A 59 -11.12 2.44 4.79
N TYR A 60 -12.26 2.92 5.28
CA TYR A 60 -12.51 4.36 5.42
C TYR A 60 -11.54 5.01 6.40
N GLU A 61 -11.25 4.34 7.52
CA GLU A 61 -10.28 4.81 8.51
C GLU A 61 -8.87 4.88 7.91
N LEU A 62 -8.44 3.81 7.22
CA LEU A 62 -7.14 3.77 6.56
C LEU A 62 -7.01 4.86 5.48
N GLU A 63 -8.04 5.05 4.67
CA GLU A 63 -8.09 6.11 3.64
C GLU A 63 -7.95 7.51 4.27
N THR A 64 -8.68 7.78 5.35
CA THR A 64 -8.60 9.05 6.08
C THR A 64 -7.20 9.31 6.62
N GLN A 65 -6.56 8.29 7.19
CA GLN A 65 -5.18 8.39 7.70
C GLN A 65 -4.16 8.55 6.56
N ILE A 66 -4.33 7.85 5.43
CA ILE A 66 -3.49 8.01 4.24
C ILE A 66 -3.54 9.45 3.72
N ILE A 67 -4.73 10.05 3.64
CA ILE A 67 -4.90 11.45 3.20
C ILE A 67 -4.14 12.38 4.14
N LYS A 68 -4.40 12.27 5.45
CA LYS A 68 -3.73 13.07 6.49
C LYS A 68 -2.20 13.00 6.36
N TYR A 69 -1.63 11.80 6.26
CA TYR A 69 -0.18 11.63 6.22
C TYR A 69 0.45 11.94 4.86
N SER A 70 -0.33 11.81 3.79
CA SER A 70 0.07 12.23 2.44
C SER A 70 0.28 13.75 2.33
N ASP A 71 -0.48 14.53 3.10
CA ASP A 71 -0.30 15.99 3.19
C ASP A 71 0.94 16.37 4.02
N GLU A 72 1.30 15.55 5.01
CA GLU A 72 2.46 15.79 5.87
C GLU A 72 3.80 15.37 5.25
N CYS A 73 3.80 14.31 4.43
CA CYS A 73 5.03 13.70 3.92
C CYS A 73 4.84 13.06 2.54
N PRO A 74 5.69 13.39 1.54
CA PRO A 74 5.60 12.79 0.21
C PRO A 74 5.99 11.30 0.19
N ASN A 75 6.88 10.89 1.12
CA ASN A 75 7.40 9.53 1.21
C ASN A 75 6.51 8.67 2.10
N ILE A 76 5.31 8.33 1.59
CA ILE A 76 4.34 7.47 2.28
C ILE A 76 4.39 6.03 1.74
N PHE A 77 4.46 5.05 2.64
CA PHE A 77 4.44 3.62 2.30
C PHE A 77 3.47 2.90 3.22
N VAL A 78 2.52 2.15 2.66
CA VAL A 78 1.51 1.40 3.43
C VAL A 78 1.63 -0.06 3.05
N PHE A 79 1.89 -0.95 3.99
CA PHE A 79 2.08 -2.36 3.67
C PHE A 79 1.61 -3.33 4.75
N GLY A 80 1.34 -4.56 4.31
CA GLY A 80 0.96 -5.67 5.19
C GLY A 80 -0.18 -6.48 4.60
N ASP A 81 -0.88 -7.22 5.45
CA ASP A 81 -1.96 -8.12 5.05
C ASP A 81 -3.28 -7.34 4.95
N PHE A 82 -3.78 -7.20 3.72
CA PHE A 82 -5.07 -6.54 3.47
C PHE A 82 -6.23 -7.54 3.40
N ASN A 83 -5.97 -8.85 3.40
CA ASN A 83 -6.95 -9.90 3.10
C ASN A 83 -7.75 -9.63 1.79
N ALA A 84 -7.14 -8.88 0.88
CA ALA A 84 -7.75 -8.34 -0.33
C ALA A 84 -7.21 -9.07 -1.56
N ARG A 85 -8.08 -9.60 -2.41
CA ARG A 85 -7.68 -10.23 -3.68
C ARG A 85 -8.09 -9.32 -4.81
N THR A 86 -7.11 -8.78 -5.55
CA THR A 86 -7.33 -7.70 -6.54
C THR A 86 -7.36 -8.19 -7.98
N ALA A 87 -7.06 -9.46 -8.24
CA ALA A 87 -6.83 -10.00 -9.57
C ALA A 87 -5.98 -9.04 -10.43
N HIS A 88 -6.48 -8.69 -11.62
CA HIS A 88 -5.87 -7.77 -12.58
C HIS A 88 -6.56 -6.40 -12.61
N LEU A 89 -7.33 -6.04 -11.57
CA LEU A 89 -7.99 -4.74 -11.53
C LEU A 89 -6.96 -3.60 -11.51
N ASN A 90 -7.24 -2.54 -12.26
CA ASN A 90 -6.43 -1.32 -12.26
C ASN A 90 -6.71 -0.50 -11.00
N ASP A 91 -5.63 -0.14 -10.32
CA ASP A 91 -5.56 0.67 -9.09
C ASP A 91 -5.44 2.18 -9.36
N PHE A 92 -5.62 2.57 -10.62
CA PHE A 92 -5.67 3.93 -11.12
C PHE A 92 -6.89 4.12 -12.03
N VAL A 93 -7.23 5.38 -12.32
CA VAL A 93 -8.31 5.70 -13.26
C VAL A 93 -7.77 5.59 -14.68
N GLU A 94 -8.30 4.66 -15.47
CA GLU A 94 -7.91 4.53 -16.87
C GLU A 94 -8.36 5.74 -17.69
N ASN A 95 -7.51 6.22 -18.59
CA ASN A 95 -7.78 7.37 -19.47
C ASN A 95 -8.07 8.67 -18.72
N ASP A 96 -7.37 8.90 -17.60
CA ASP A 96 -7.51 10.13 -16.80
C ASP A 96 -6.89 11.38 -17.45
N LEU A 97 -6.75 11.36 -18.78
CA LEU A 97 -6.37 12.52 -19.57
C LEU A 97 -7.56 13.49 -19.62
N LEU A 98 -7.62 14.37 -18.64
CA LEU A 98 -8.35 15.62 -18.79
C LEU A 98 -7.81 16.34 -20.04
N HIS A 99 -8.70 16.83 -20.90
CA HIS A 99 -8.31 17.61 -22.07
C HIS A 99 -7.40 18.77 -21.65
N ASP A 100 -6.34 19.09 -22.39
CA ASP A 100 -5.30 20.07 -21.99
C ASP A 100 -5.89 21.40 -21.49
N SER A 101 -6.97 21.87 -22.10
CA SER A 101 -7.69 23.10 -21.70
C SER A 101 -8.34 23.05 -20.31
N ILE A 102 -8.59 21.84 -19.78
CA ILE A 102 -9.06 21.60 -18.42
C ILE A 102 -7.88 21.43 -17.48
N LEU A 103 -6.81 20.72 -17.89
CA LEU A 103 -5.57 20.61 -17.11
C LEU A 103 -4.95 21.99 -16.81
N ASP A 104 -4.90 22.89 -17.79
CA ASP A 104 -4.40 24.26 -17.57
C ASP A 104 -5.25 25.06 -16.56
N ARG A 105 -6.54 24.75 -16.43
CA ARG A 105 -7.47 25.46 -15.53
C ARG A 105 -7.63 24.79 -14.16
N VAL A 106 -7.38 23.49 -14.09
CA VAL A 106 -7.61 22.64 -12.92
C VAL A 106 -6.28 22.30 -12.23
N GLY A 107 -5.17 22.23 -12.96
CA GLY A 107 -3.83 22.00 -12.43
C GLY A 107 -3.31 23.13 -11.53
N GLU A 108 -3.81 24.37 -11.71
CA GLU A 108 -3.58 25.45 -10.75
C GLU A 108 -4.47 25.34 -9.50
N LEU A 109 -5.59 24.62 -9.56
CA LEU A 109 -6.61 24.54 -8.50
C LEU A 109 -6.54 23.22 -7.69
N PHE A 110 -6.02 22.16 -8.29
CA PHE A 110 -5.82 20.83 -7.72
C PHE A 110 -4.40 20.40 -8.10
N ALA A 111 -3.64 19.85 -7.14
CA ALA A 111 -2.36 19.20 -7.37
C ALA A 111 -2.53 17.87 -8.13
N TYR A 112 -3.29 17.89 -9.22
CA TYR A 112 -3.60 16.75 -10.04
C TYR A 112 -2.40 16.47 -10.96
N VAL A 113 -1.70 15.37 -10.68
CA VAL A 113 -0.60 14.87 -11.51
C VAL A 113 -1.17 13.69 -12.27
N ALA A 114 -1.31 13.81 -13.59
CA ALA A 114 -1.68 12.69 -14.45
C ALA A 114 -0.66 11.57 -14.24
N ASP A 115 -1.13 10.32 -14.18
CA ASP A 115 -0.22 9.18 -14.05
C ASP A 115 0.72 9.14 -15.27
N GLU A 116 2.03 9.25 -15.02
CA GLU A 116 3.03 8.80 -15.99
C GLU A 116 2.77 7.34 -16.36
N THR A 117 3.29 6.84 -17.49
CA THR A 117 3.10 5.44 -17.90
C THR A 117 3.61 4.49 -16.79
N LEU A 118 2.69 4.01 -15.95
CA LEU A 118 2.99 3.12 -14.85
C LEU A 118 3.47 1.77 -15.40
N PRO A 119 4.42 1.10 -14.74
CA PRO A 119 4.73 -0.28 -15.07
C PRO A 119 3.49 -1.17 -14.99
N ASP A 120 3.39 -2.11 -15.91
CA ASP A 120 2.33 -3.12 -15.91
C ASP A 120 2.37 -3.91 -14.59
N ARG A 121 1.19 -4.17 -14.03
CA ARG A 121 1.05 -4.93 -12.79
C ARG A 121 0.87 -6.41 -13.08
N SER A 122 1.90 -7.22 -12.86
CA SER A 122 1.78 -8.67 -12.91
C SER A 122 1.30 -9.24 -11.58
N ASN A 123 0.12 -9.87 -11.56
CA ASN A 123 -0.42 -10.54 -10.38
C ASN A 123 -0.74 -12.01 -10.70
N PRO A 124 -0.11 -12.99 -10.03
CA PRO A 124 -0.39 -14.40 -10.28
C PRO A 124 -1.72 -14.88 -9.70
N ASP A 125 -2.34 -14.12 -8.79
CA ASP A 125 -3.65 -14.43 -8.23
C ASP A 125 -4.78 -13.92 -9.15
N PRO A 126 -5.60 -14.79 -9.78
CA PRO A 126 -6.71 -14.38 -10.64
C PRO A 126 -7.99 -14.03 -9.86
N GLY A 127 -8.02 -14.21 -8.53
CA GLY A 127 -9.21 -14.07 -7.72
C GLY A 127 -9.51 -12.63 -7.32
N THR A 128 -10.81 -12.33 -7.13
CA THR A 128 -11.29 -11.09 -6.52
C THR A 128 -12.14 -11.35 -5.29
N ASN A 129 -12.18 -10.37 -4.37
CA ASN A 129 -13.14 -10.32 -3.27
C ASN A 129 -13.55 -8.87 -2.95
N ASP A 130 -14.52 -8.69 -2.05
CA ASP A 130 -15.02 -7.35 -1.68
C ASP A 130 -13.91 -6.42 -1.15
N TYR A 131 -12.96 -6.97 -0.40
CA TYR A 131 -11.80 -6.23 0.11
C TYR A 131 -10.85 -5.80 -1.03
N GLY A 132 -10.72 -6.63 -2.07
CA GLY A 132 -10.02 -6.28 -3.31
C GLY A 132 -10.61 -5.05 -3.98
N THR A 133 -11.94 -5.01 -4.13
CA THR A 133 -12.64 -3.84 -4.70
C THR A 133 -12.44 -2.60 -3.83
N LYS A 134 -12.55 -2.73 -2.50
CA LYS A 134 -12.29 -1.63 -1.57
C LYS A 134 -10.85 -1.12 -1.63
N LEU A 135 -9.87 -2.02 -1.71
CA LEU A 135 -8.45 -1.67 -1.83
C LEU A 135 -8.15 -0.93 -3.14
N ILE A 136 -8.72 -1.39 -4.26
CA ILE A 136 -8.59 -0.72 -5.55
C ILE A 136 -9.18 0.69 -5.52
N ASN A 137 -10.35 0.87 -4.89
CA ASN A 137 -10.96 2.19 -4.73
C ASN A 137 -10.12 3.10 -3.83
N LEU A 138 -9.60 2.58 -2.71
CA LEU A 138 -8.68 3.33 -1.85
C LEU A 138 -7.45 3.82 -2.61
N CYS A 139 -6.84 2.98 -3.47
CA CYS A 139 -5.70 3.38 -4.31
C CYS A 139 -6.08 4.53 -5.26
N LYS A 140 -7.24 4.41 -5.93
CA LYS A 140 -7.74 5.45 -6.85
C LYS A 140 -8.01 6.78 -6.13
N CYS A 141 -8.67 6.73 -4.98
CA CYS A 141 -9.03 7.93 -4.21
C CYS A 141 -7.82 8.62 -3.57
N SER A 142 -6.86 7.84 -3.07
CA SER A 142 -5.67 8.38 -2.38
C SER A 142 -4.52 8.76 -3.30
N GLY A 143 -4.54 8.29 -4.55
CA GLY A 143 -3.39 8.44 -5.45
C GLY A 143 -2.24 7.47 -5.17
N LEU A 144 -2.40 6.51 -4.24
CA LEU A 144 -1.43 5.43 -4.05
C LEU A 144 -1.59 4.35 -5.12
N ARG A 145 -0.52 3.60 -5.36
CA ARG A 145 -0.44 2.48 -6.31
C ARG A 145 0.15 1.26 -5.63
N ILE A 146 -0.31 0.08 -6.03
CA ILE A 146 0.20 -1.22 -5.60
C ILE A 146 1.58 -1.45 -6.23
N LEU A 147 2.65 -1.60 -5.45
CA LEU A 147 3.98 -1.89 -5.99
C LEU A 147 4.14 -3.36 -6.41
N ASN A 148 3.36 -4.27 -5.81
CA ASN A 148 3.41 -5.71 -6.15
C ASN A 148 3.21 -5.93 -7.64
N GLY A 149 4.15 -6.65 -8.25
CA GLY A 149 4.11 -6.98 -9.68
C GLY A 149 4.58 -5.88 -10.62
N ARG A 150 5.10 -4.75 -10.11
CA ARG A 150 5.59 -3.61 -10.92
C ARG A 150 7.10 -3.43 -10.92
N HIS A 151 7.82 -4.16 -10.07
CA HIS A 151 9.27 -4.04 -9.96
C HIS A 151 9.98 -5.02 -10.91
N GLU A 152 11.07 -4.59 -11.54
CA GLU A 152 11.91 -5.47 -12.36
C GLU A 152 12.44 -6.64 -11.52
N GLY A 153 12.32 -7.86 -12.03
CA GLY A 153 12.71 -9.07 -11.31
C GLY A 153 11.61 -9.72 -10.47
N SER A 154 10.38 -9.19 -10.48
CA SER A 154 9.20 -9.90 -9.95
C SER A 154 9.09 -11.28 -10.60
N LEU A 155 8.99 -12.34 -9.80
CA LEU A 155 8.93 -13.71 -10.32
C LEU A 155 7.49 -14.04 -10.68
N ALA A 156 7.30 -14.98 -11.61
CA ALA A 156 5.97 -15.42 -12.03
C ALA A 156 5.10 -16.05 -10.90
N ASN A 157 5.64 -16.22 -9.69
CA ASN A 157 5.02 -16.90 -8.55
C ASN A 157 5.02 -16.06 -7.26
N ASP A 158 4.84 -14.74 -7.37
CA ASP A 158 4.80 -13.80 -6.23
C ASP A 158 3.51 -13.91 -5.38
N TYR A 159 3.07 -15.14 -5.08
CA TYR A 159 2.00 -15.40 -4.11
C TYR A 159 2.49 -15.08 -2.71
N THR A 160 1.73 -14.27 -1.98
CA THR A 160 2.09 -13.86 -0.61
C THR A 160 1.45 -14.73 0.46
N TYR A 161 0.47 -15.55 0.09
CA TYR A 161 -0.28 -16.42 1.00
C TYR A 161 -0.52 -17.80 0.41
N SER A 162 -0.41 -18.85 1.23
CA SER A 162 -0.67 -20.24 0.88
C SER A 162 -1.50 -20.93 1.97
N GLY A 163 -2.81 -21.01 1.74
CA GLY A 163 -3.76 -21.63 2.67
C GLY A 163 -4.39 -22.93 2.14
N PRO A 164 -5.32 -23.54 2.91
CA PRO A 164 -5.98 -24.79 2.53
C PRO A 164 -6.80 -24.72 1.22
N LYS A 165 -7.11 -23.50 0.75
CA LYS A 165 -7.90 -23.25 -0.47
C LYS A 165 -7.03 -22.85 -1.67
N GLY A 166 -5.71 -22.97 -1.54
CA GLY A 166 -4.75 -22.54 -2.56
C GLY A 166 -4.02 -21.26 -2.16
N MET A 167 -3.38 -20.66 -3.16
CA MET A 167 -2.52 -19.49 -2.99
C MET A 167 -3.23 -18.20 -3.41
N SER A 168 -2.85 -17.09 -2.81
CA SER A 168 -3.36 -15.76 -3.14
C SER A 168 -2.31 -14.67 -2.92
N VAL A 169 -2.57 -13.50 -3.49
CA VAL A 169 -1.83 -12.26 -3.18
C VAL A 169 -2.74 -11.41 -2.31
N ILE A 170 -2.37 -11.26 -1.04
CA ILE A 170 -3.14 -10.49 -0.05
C ILE A 170 -2.27 -9.51 0.75
N ASP A 171 -0.95 -9.67 0.66
CA ASP A 171 0.03 -8.78 1.26
C ASP A 171 0.52 -7.79 0.21
N TYR A 172 0.31 -6.50 0.45
CA TYR A 172 0.62 -5.46 -0.52
C TYR A 172 1.57 -4.43 0.05
N LEU A 173 2.31 -3.77 -0.84
CA LEU A 173 2.97 -2.50 -0.59
C LEU A 173 2.31 -1.44 -1.48
N LEU A 174 1.75 -0.40 -0.87
CA LEU A 174 1.15 0.75 -1.52
C LEU A 174 2.04 1.98 -1.33
N THR A 175 2.29 2.73 -2.39
CA THR A 175 3.00 4.02 -2.31
C THR A 175 2.66 4.89 -3.52
N ARG A 176 3.13 6.14 -3.55
CA ARG A 176 3.01 7.00 -4.73
C ARG A 176 3.88 6.46 -5.86
N SER A 177 3.45 6.63 -7.11
CA SER A 177 4.25 6.28 -8.28
C SER A 177 5.63 6.97 -8.27
N SER A 178 5.71 8.21 -7.80
CA SER A 178 6.96 8.96 -7.61
C SER A 178 7.95 8.30 -6.64
N ASN A 179 7.51 7.35 -5.82
CA ASN A 179 8.32 6.68 -4.83
C ASN A 179 8.76 5.28 -5.28
N PHE A 180 8.40 4.83 -6.49
CA PHE A 180 8.75 3.50 -6.98
C PHE A 180 10.27 3.31 -7.04
N ASP A 181 11.00 4.32 -7.53
CA ASP A 181 12.47 4.29 -7.65
C ASP A 181 13.22 4.32 -6.31
N ILE A 182 12.53 4.67 -5.20
CA ILE A 182 13.11 4.56 -3.85
C ILE A 182 13.30 3.08 -3.48
N VAL A 183 12.42 2.20 -3.98
CA VAL A 183 12.47 0.77 -3.71
C VAL A 183 13.35 0.11 -4.77
N SER A 184 14.63 -0.09 -4.44
CA SER A 184 15.60 -0.69 -5.37
C SER A 184 15.35 -2.16 -5.73
N THR A 185 14.64 -2.90 -4.88
CA THR A 185 14.29 -4.31 -5.08
C THR A 185 13.05 -4.64 -4.27
N PHE A 186 12.06 -5.23 -4.93
CA PHE A 186 10.86 -5.74 -4.27
C PHE A 186 10.58 -7.17 -4.76
N ILE A 187 10.65 -8.13 -3.84
CA ILE A 187 10.52 -9.56 -4.13
C ILE A 187 9.67 -10.23 -3.06
N THR A 188 8.89 -11.23 -3.46
CA THR A 188 8.26 -12.16 -2.52
C THR A 188 9.21 -13.32 -2.25
N CYS A 189 9.51 -13.58 -0.98
CA CYS A 189 10.38 -14.65 -0.56
C CYS A 189 9.67 -16.01 -0.63
N ASN A 190 10.44 -17.10 -0.48
CA ASN A 190 9.86 -18.43 -0.42
C ASN A 190 9.02 -18.60 0.86
N PHE A 191 7.92 -19.35 0.74
CA PHE A 191 7.18 -19.86 1.89
C PHE A 191 8.08 -20.65 2.83
N THR A 192 7.79 -20.54 4.13
CA THR A 192 8.50 -21.25 5.18
C THR A 192 7.52 -22.07 6.01
N THR A 193 8.02 -22.92 6.90
CA THR A 193 7.17 -23.67 7.84
C THR A 193 6.64 -22.80 8.99
N TYR A 194 7.03 -21.51 9.06
CA TYR A 194 6.71 -20.64 10.19
C TYR A 194 5.44 -19.81 10.00
N SER A 195 4.97 -19.68 8.75
CA SER A 195 3.76 -18.94 8.41
C SER A 195 3.18 -19.44 7.09
N ASP A 196 1.88 -19.29 6.92
CA ASP A 196 1.18 -19.40 5.64
C ASP A 196 1.38 -18.17 4.74
N HIS A 197 2.03 -17.11 5.25
CA HIS A 197 2.47 -15.96 4.46
C HIS A 197 3.93 -16.05 4.04
N ALA A 198 4.23 -15.54 2.84
CA ALA A 198 5.57 -15.32 2.33
C ALA A 198 6.02 -13.86 2.63
N PRO A 199 7.23 -13.66 3.19
CA PRO A 199 7.79 -12.33 3.41
C PRO A 199 8.07 -11.53 2.15
#